data_AF-A0A3M6TUQ8-F1
#
_entry.id   AF-A0A3M6TUQ8-F1
#
_cell.length_a   1.000
_cell.length_b   1.000
_cell.length_c   1.000
_cell.angle_alpha   90.00
_cell.angle_beta   90.00
_cell.angle_gamma   90.00
#
_symmetry.space_group_name_H-M   'P 1'
#
loop_
_entity.id
_entity.type
_entity.pdbx_description
1 polymer ?
#
loop_
_entity_poly.entity_id
_entity_poly.type
_entity_poly.pdbx_seq_one_letter_code
_entity_poly.pdbx_strand_id
1 'polypeptide(L)'
;MSVHGYAKVVEFWLLKLQEDGKNRQNEDEVQKCLKKFKNALNHHPVFDGRRLHLLAYYHLLRGKKDKCKSKLRRCFNKSKNLGLWLEVEWANKSFKEWFISWKESEPNYLGTSMFTLPKPKKD
;
A
#
# COMPACT_ATOMS: atom_id res chain seq x y z
N MET A 1 2.16 20.30 4.29
CA MET A 1 2.61 18.93 4.01
C MET A 1 2.06 18.51 2.66
N SER A 2 2.90 18.02 1.74
CA SER A 2 2.47 17.59 0.40
C SER A 2 1.69 16.27 0.46
N VAL A 3 0.92 15.96 -0.59
CA VAL A 3 0.20 14.68 -0.73
C VAL A 3 1.17 13.49 -0.71
N HIS A 4 2.34 13.65 -1.32
CA HIS A 4 3.42 12.68 -1.23
C HIS A 4 3.90 12.48 0.22
N GLY A 5 4.05 13.57 0.98
CA GLY A 5 4.40 13.49 2.41
C GLY A 5 3.38 12.68 3.21
N TYR A 6 2.08 12.86 2.97
CA TYR A 6 1.05 12.03 3.60
C TYR A 6 1.18 10.55 3.26
N ALA A 7 1.49 10.21 2.01
CA ALA A 7 1.70 8.83 1.60
C ALA A 7 2.88 8.19 2.36
N LYS A 8 4.01 8.90 2.49
CA LYS A 8 5.19 8.40 3.23
C LYS A 8 4.94 8.27 4.73
N VAL A 9 4.18 9.17 5.35
CA VAL A 9 3.79 9.05 6.77
C VAL A 9 2.89 7.83 6.99
N VAL A 10 1.92 7.58 6.11
CA VAL A 10 1.08 6.37 6.19
C VAL A 10 1.94 5.11 6.04
N GLU A 11 2.86 5.10 5.08
CA GLU A 11 3.80 4.01 4.84
C GLU A 11 4.65 3.71 6.08
N PHE A 12 5.22 4.73 6.70
CA PHE A 12 5.97 4.60 7.95
C PHE A 12 5.16 3.91 9.06
N TRP A 13 3.94 4.37 9.33
CA TRP A 13 3.11 3.78 10.37
C TRP A 13 2.65 2.36 10.05
N LEU A 14 2.49 2.02 8.78
CA LEU A 14 2.18 0.66 8.35
C LEU A 14 3.35 -0.29 8.57
N LEU A 15 4.57 0.14 8.28
CA LEU A 15 5.78 -0.63 8.56
C LEU A 15 5.98 -0.80 10.06
N LYS A 16 5.79 0.27 10.83
CA LYS A 16 5.85 0.20 12.29
C LYS A 16 4.79 -0.73 12.89
N LEU A 17 3.56 -0.72 12.36
CA LEU A 17 2.52 -1.68 12.75
C LEU A 17 2.89 -3.12 12.40
N GLN A 18 3.62 -3.35 11.31
CA GLN A 18 4.12 -4.68 10.97
C GLN A 18 5.22 -5.15 11.93
N GLU A 19 6.13 -4.25 12.33
CA GLU A 19 7.23 -4.56 13.24
C GLU A 19 6.77 -4.80 14.68
N ASP A 20 5.90 -3.91 15.19
CA ASP A 20 5.42 -3.94 16.58
C ASP A 20 4.24 -4.92 16.78
N GLY A 21 3.79 -5.60 15.73
CA GLY A 21 2.61 -6.46 15.76
C GLY A 21 1.30 -5.69 15.97
N LYS A 22 0.29 -6.32 16.60
CA LYS A 22 -1.05 -5.72 16.83
C LYS A 22 -1.03 -4.65 17.93
N ASN A 23 -0.26 -3.58 17.73
CA ASN A 23 -0.23 -2.42 18.59
C ASN A 23 -1.40 -1.48 18.26
N ARG A 24 -2.33 -1.31 19.21
CA ARG A 24 -3.53 -0.47 19.06
C ARG A 24 -3.22 0.98 18.76
N GLN A 25 -2.19 1.56 19.38
CA GLN A 25 -1.78 2.94 19.14
C GLN A 25 -1.29 3.13 17.70
N ASN A 26 -0.50 2.18 17.18
CA ASN A 26 -0.06 2.20 15.78
C ASN A 26 -1.26 2.05 14.82
N GLU A 27 -2.25 1.20 15.14
CA GLU A 27 -3.47 1.09 14.33
C GLU A 27 -4.23 2.42 14.24
N ASP A 28 -4.37 3.12 15.37
CA ASP A 28 -5.08 4.41 15.44
C ASP A 28 -4.34 5.49 14.64
N GLU A 29 -3.00 5.54 14.72
CA GLU A 29 -2.20 6.46 13.92
C GLU A 29 -2.27 6.15 12.42
N VAL A 30 -2.25 4.87 12.01
CA VAL A 30 -2.47 4.48 10.60
C VAL A 30 -3.84 4.98 10.11
N GLN A 31 -4.91 4.76 10.87
CA GLN A 31 -6.25 5.20 10.47
C GLN A 31 -6.36 6.73 10.36
N LYS A 32 -5.81 7.45 11.33
CA LYS A 32 -5.74 8.91 11.33
C LYS A 32 -4.98 9.44 10.12
N CYS A 33 -3.83 8.84 9.80
CA CYS A 33 -3.03 9.22 8.65
C CYS A 33 -3.72 8.89 7.32
N LEU A 34 -4.38 7.74 7.21
CA LEU A 34 -5.19 7.37 6.03
C LEU A 34 -6.37 8.32 5.81
N LYS A 35 -7.01 8.80 6.89
CA LYS A 35 -8.09 9.80 6.82
C LYS A 35 -7.57 11.14 6.31
N LYS A 36 -6.45 11.63 6.87
CA LYS A 36 -5.79 12.86 6.41
C LYS A 36 -5.36 12.75 4.95
N PHE A 37 -4.76 11.61 4.57
CA PHE A 37 -4.36 11.37 3.19
C PHE A 37 -5.57 11.41 2.24
N LYS A 38 -6.67 10.72 2.59
CA LYS A 38 -7.93 10.77 1.80
C LYS A 38 -8.41 12.20 1.59
N ASN A 39 -8.41 13.04 2.63
CA ASN A 39 -8.88 14.42 2.52
C ASN A 39 -7.97 15.26 1.61
N ALA A 40 -6.66 15.01 1.63
CA ALA A 40 -5.71 15.69 0.77
C ALA A 40 -5.86 15.30 -0.73
N LEU A 41 -6.51 14.17 -1.04
CA LEU A 41 -6.72 13.72 -2.42
C LEU A 41 -7.77 14.52 -3.20
N ASN A 42 -8.59 15.36 -2.54
CA ASN A 42 -9.64 16.12 -3.21
C ASN A 42 -9.12 16.96 -4.39
N HIS A 43 -7.84 17.38 -4.33
CA HIS A 43 -7.19 18.19 -5.35
C HIS A 43 -6.12 17.42 -6.14
N HIS A 44 -5.87 16.15 -5.79
CA HIS A 44 -4.78 15.34 -6.33
C HIS A 44 -5.21 13.87 -6.56
N PRO A 45 -6.12 13.62 -7.51
CA PRO A 45 -6.71 12.29 -7.73
C PRO A 45 -5.67 11.24 -8.17
N VAL A 46 -4.54 11.66 -8.71
CA VAL A 46 -3.42 10.80 -9.12
C VAL A 46 -2.85 9.96 -7.96
N PHE A 47 -3.01 10.40 -6.71
CA PHE A 47 -2.54 9.64 -5.54
C PHE A 47 -3.59 8.66 -4.98
N ASP A 48 -4.80 8.58 -5.52
CA ASP A 48 -5.82 7.65 -4.99
C ASP A 48 -5.45 6.19 -5.25
N GLY A 49 -4.72 5.90 -6.33
CA GLY A 49 -4.10 4.59 -6.57
C GLY A 49 -3.19 4.20 -5.40
N ARG A 50 -2.19 5.04 -5.10
CA ARG A 50 -1.29 4.84 -3.96
C ARG A 50 -2.04 4.68 -2.64
N ARG A 51 -3.06 5.51 -2.37
CA ARG A 51 -3.88 5.37 -1.16
C ARG A 51 -4.59 4.03 -1.08
N LEU A 52 -5.13 3.53 -2.19
CA LEU A 52 -5.79 2.22 -2.24
C LEU A 52 -4.79 1.09 -1.99
N HIS A 53 -3.55 1.21 -2.49
CA HIS A 53 -2.46 0.25 -2.22
C HIS A 53 -2.10 0.21 -0.73
N LEU A 54 -1.87 1.37 -0.10
CA LEU A 54 -1.59 1.46 1.35
C LEU A 54 -2.76 0.92 2.19
N LEU A 55 -4.00 1.20 1.79
CA LEU A 55 -5.19 0.68 2.47
C LEU A 55 -5.34 -0.84 2.31
N ALA A 56 -4.93 -1.38 1.16
CA ALA A 56 -4.89 -2.82 0.96
C ALA A 56 -3.90 -3.48 1.93
N TYR A 57 -2.71 -2.89 2.08
CA TYR A 57 -1.71 -3.37 3.01
C TYR A 57 -2.18 -3.32 4.47
N TYR A 58 -2.84 -2.23 4.87
CA TYR A 58 -3.49 -2.16 6.19
C TYR A 58 -4.47 -3.31 6.45
N HIS A 59 -5.30 -3.65 5.45
CA HIS A 59 -6.20 -4.79 5.56
C HIS A 59 -5.48 -6.14 5.59
N LEU A 60 -4.35 -6.26 4.89
CA LEU A 60 -3.51 -7.44 4.92
C LEU A 60 -2.93 -7.67 6.33
N LEU A 61 -2.36 -6.64 6.96
CA LEU A 61 -1.82 -6.71 8.33
C LEU A 61 -2.88 -7.14 9.35
N ARG A 62 -4.15 -6.79 9.10
CA ARG A 62 -5.29 -7.18 9.96
C ARG A 62 -5.90 -8.55 9.61
N GLY A 63 -5.28 -9.31 8.72
CA GLY A 63 -5.79 -10.61 8.27
C GLY A 63 -7.04 -10.54 7.39
N LYS A 64 -7.48 -9.34 6.97
CA LYS A 64 -8.70 -9.13 6.18
C LYS A 64 -8.41 -9.30 4.69
N LYS A 65 -8.10 -10.53 4.27
CA LYS A 65 -7.64 -10.88 2.91
C LYS A 65 -8.60 -10.43 1.81
N ASP A 66 -9.91 -10.61 1.97
CA ASP A 66 -10.90 -10.22 0.94
C ASP A 66 -10.96 -8.71 0.75
N LYS A 67 -10.89 -7.95 1.85
CA LYS A 67 -10.81 -6.49 1.80
C LYS A 67 -9.51 -6.04 1.14
N CYS A 68 -8.38 -6.67 1.45
CA CYS A 68 -7.10 -6.39 0.79
C CYS A 68 -7.20 -6.61 -0.73
N LYS A 69 -7.66 -7.78 -1.18
CA LYS A 69 -7.83 -8.11 -2.61
C LYS A 69 -8.75 -7.11 -3.32
N SER A 70 -9.87 -6.75 -2.68
CA SER A 70 -10.81 -5.76 -3.19
C SER A 70 -10.15 -4.38 -3.38
N LYS A 71 -9.34 -3.93 -2.41
CA LYS A 71 -8.61 -2.65 -2.50
C LYS A 71 -7.50 -2.69 -3.54
N LEU A 72 -6.73 -3.78 -3.64
CA LEU A 72 -5.72 -3.94 -4.70
C LEU A 72 -6.33 -3.91 -6.10
N ARG A 73 -7.47 -4.59 -6.33
CA ARG A 73 -8.16 -4.55 -7.62
C ARG A 73 -8.62 -3.12 -7.97
N ARG A 74 -9.13 -2.39 -6.99
CA ARG A 74 -9.49 -0.97 -7.16
C ARG A 74 -8.27 -0.10 -7.46
N CYS A 75 -7.16 -0.33 -6.76
CA CYS A 75 -5.87 0.33 -7.04
C CYS A 75 -5.47 0.12 -8.49
N PHE A 76 -5.39 -1.15 -8.93
CA PHE A 76 -5.03 -1.51 -10.29
C PHE A 76 -5.92 -0.80 -11.33
N ASN A 77 -7.24 -0.95 -11.22
CA ASN A 77 -8.17 -0.36 -12.19
C ASN A 77 -8.05 1.17 -12.24
N LYS A 78 -7.93 1.82 -11.07
CA LYS A 78 -7.86 3.28 -11.01
C LYS A 78 -6.54 3.81 -11.55
N SER A 79 -5.42 3.19 -11.18
CA SER A 79 -4.10 3.54 -11.71
C SER A 79 -3.99 3.31 -13.21
N LYS A 80 -4.55 2.20 -13.72
CA LYS A 80 -4.61 1.91 -15.16
C LYS A 80 -5.39 2.97 -15.92
N ASN A 81 -6.55 3.38 -15.41
CA ASN A 81 -7.38 4.41 -16.05
C ASN A 81 -6.69 5.79 -16.10
N LEU A 82 -5.78 6.06 -15.17
CA LEU A 82 -5.02 7.32 -15.09
C LEU A 82 -3.64 7.24 -15.76
N GLY A 83 -3.28 6.11 -16.38
CA GLY A 83 -1.96 5.91 -17.00
C GLY A 83 -0.80 5.82 -16.00
N LEU A 84 -1.07 5.52 -14.72
CA LEU A 84 -0.08 5.44 -13.65
C LEU A 84 0.56 4.05 -13.61
N TRP A 85 1.41 3.75 -14.60
CA TRP A 85 1.96 2.40 -14.83
C TRP A 85 2.76 1.84 -13.65
N LEU A 86 3.54 2.67 -12.95
CA LEU A 86 4.27 2.24 -11.75
C LEU A 86 3.34 1.69 -10.66
N GLU A 87 2.21 2.36 -10.40
CA GLU A 87 1.23 1.89 -9.41
C GLU A 87 0.51 0.61 -9.86
N VAL A 88 0.32 0.43 -11.17
CA VAL A 88 -0.23 -0.80 -11.76
C VAL A 88 0.72 -1.98 -11.52
N GLU A 89 2.00 -1.79 -11.81
CA GLU A 89 3.05 -2.80 -11.59
C GLU A 89 3.15 -3.16 -10.11
N TRP A 90 3.13 -2.17 -9.22
CA TRP A 90 3.19 -2.40 -7.78
C TRP A 90 1.98 -3.15 -7.24
N ALA A 91 0.76 -2.81 -7.69
CA ALA A 91 -0.44 -3.54 -7.29
C ALA A 91 -0.38 -5.01 -7.72
N ASN A 92 0.13 -5.28 -8.92
CA ASN A 92 0.32 -6.64 -9.44
C ASN A 92 1.38 -7.42 -8.65
N LYS A 93 2.55 -6.80 -8.41
CA LYS A 93 3.64 -7.42 -7.65
C LYS A 93 3.18 -7.77 -6.24
N SER A 94 2.56 -6.82 -5.54
CA SER A 94 1.97 -7.07 -4.22
C SER A 94 0.92 -8.18 -4.24
N PHE A 95 0.05 -8.24 -5.26
CA PHE A 95 -0.93 -9.32 -5.37
C PHE A 95 -0.26 -10.70 -5.48
N LYS A 96 0.77 -10.82 -6.33
CA LYS A 96 1.53 -12.07 -6.51
C LYS A 96 2.26 -12.48 -5.22
N GLU A 97 3.00 -11.57 -4.60
CA GLU A 97 3.79 -11.83 -3.39
C GLU A 97 2.90 -12.20 -2.19
N TRP A 98 1.82 -11.45 -1.99
CA TRP A 98 0.98 -11.61 -0.80
C TRP A 98 0.07 -12.84 -0.89
N PHE A 99 -0.33 -13.27 -2.09
CA PHE A 99 -1.36 -14.31 -2.25
C PHE A 99 -0.98 -15.52 -3.09
N ILE A 100 -0.06 -15.41 -4.06
CA ILE A 100 0.22 -16.49 -5.03
C ILE A 100 1.49 -17.27 -4.64
N SER A 101 2.16 -16.92 -3.54
CA SER A 101 3.45 -17.52 -3.13
C SER A 101 4.46 -17.56 -4.29
N TRP A 102 4.48 -16.49 -5.08
CA TRP A 102 5.41 -16.34 -6.18
C TRP A 102 6.83 -16.13 -5.60
N LYS A 103 7.76 -17.05 -5.87
CA LYS A 103 9.19 -16.78 -5.71
C LYS A 103 9.62 -15.96 -6.92
N GLU A 104 9.91 -14.67 -6.75
CA GLU A 104 10.65 -13.95 -7.79
C GLU A 104 12.09 -14.48 -7.80
N SER A 105 12.59 -14.82 -8.99
CA SER A 105 14.02 -14.71 -9.31
C SER A 105 14.45 -13.26 -9.06
N GLU A 106 15.59 -13.05 -8.41
CA GLU A 106 16.07 -11.73 -7.98
C GLU A 106 15.86 -10.63 -9.05
N PRO A 107 15.33 -9.46 -8.68
CA PRO A 107 15.12 -8.38 -9.63
C PRO A 107 16.46 -7.70 -9.96
N ASN A 108 16.88 -7.75 -11.23
CA ASN A 108 17.87 -6.81 -11.77
C ASN A 108 17.30 -5.38 -11.68
N TYR A 109 17.92 -4.55 -10.85
CA TYR A 109 17.51 -3.19 -10.51
C TYR A 109 17.97 -2.16 -11.56
N LEU A 110 17.06 -1.28 -12.02
CA LEU A 110 17.33 -0.23 -13.03
C LEU A 110 17.01 1.21 -12.53
N GLY A 111 17.10 1.48 -11.23
CA GLY A 111 17.43 2.83 -10.79
C GLY A 111 16.30 3.86 -10.61
N THR A 112 15.02 3.48 -10.44
CA THR A 112 14.05 4.38 -9.78
C THR A 112 13.27 3.63 -8.70
N SER A 113 13.25 4.21 -7.51
CA SER A 113 12.95 3.57 -6.22
C SER A 113 11.68 2.72 -6.20
N MET A 114 11.85 1.40 -6.07
CA MET A 114 10.79 0.45 -5.72
C MET A 114 10.59 0.46 -4.21
N PHE A 115 9.40 0.86 -3.73
CA PHE A 115 8.99 0.59 -2.35
C PHE A 115 7.73 -0.29 -2.39
N THR A 116 7.97 -1.60 -2.57
CA THR A 116 6.96 -2.62 -2.31
C THR A 116 6.83 -2.79 -0.80
N LEU A 117 5.59 -2.78 -0.30
CA LEU A 117 5.34 -3.09 1.10
C LEU A 117 5.58 -4.60 1.30
N PRO A 118 6.48 -4.98 2.23
CA PRO A 118 6.91 -6.36 2.37
C PRO A 118 5.75 -7.24 2.82
N LYS A 119 5.84 -8.55 2.57
CA LYS A 119 4.86 -9.49 3.11
C LYS A 119 4.88 -9.43 4.65
N PRO A 120 3.73 -9.47 5.36
CA PRO A 120 3.70 -9.56 6.81
C PRO A 120 4.51 -10.77 7.30
N LYS A 121 5.23 -10.62 8.41
CA LYS A 121 5.94 -11.73 9.05
C LYS A 121 4.91 -12.80 9.45
N LYS A 122 5.26 -14.08 9.28
CA LYS A 122 4.46 -15.17 9.84
C LYS A 122 4.74 -15.19 11.34
N ASP A 123 3.68 -15.24 12.16
CA ASP A 123 3.78 -15.63 13.56
C ASP A 123 4.33 -17.07 13.66
#